data_AF-A0A8T6PF58-F1
#
_entry.id   AF-A0A8T6PF58-F1
#
_cell.length_a   1.000
_cell.length_b   1.000
_cell.length_c   1.000
_cell.angle_alpha   90.00
_cell.angle_beta   90.00
_cell.angle_gamma   90.00
#
_symmetry.space_group_name_H-M   'P 1'
#
loop_
_entity.id
_entity.type
_entity.pdbx_description
1 polymer ?
#
loop_
_entity_poly.entity_id
_entity_poly.type
_entity_poly.pdbx_seq_one_letter_code
_entity_poly.pdbx_strand_id
1 'polypeptide(L)'
;MHKQVSITFMNGPRDGDTLAFDISEEDLETPLVLTIGRRDDADICLNYDSQVSRLHVHVGFDGEDFWLEDTGSRNGTFVGDTRIPEAESYAIEPGTLFRVGRTWLRLDPLPSDVTAPAEPITDSLLEQDGIDHHEDYDDNTPPE
;
A
#
# COMPACT_ATOMS: atom_id res chain seq x y z
N MET A 1 0.63 -7.17 -23.24
CA MET A 1 1.38 -6.52 -22.14
C MET A 1 0.47 -6.62 -20.93
N HIS A 2 0.79 -7.43 -19.92
CA HIS A 2 -0.11 -7.62 -18.78
C HIS A 2 0.03 -6.42 -17.84
N LYS A 3 -1.04 -5.65 -17.67
CA LYS A 3 -1.13 -4.65 -16.61
C LYS A 3 -1.52 -5.40 -15.34
N GLN A 4 -1.06 -4.95 -14.18
CA GLN A 4 -1.41 -5.60 -12.92
C GLN A 4 -1.76 -4.51 -11.91
N VAL A 5 -2.91 -4.61 -11.25
CA VAL A 5 -3.24 -3.76 -10.10
C VAL A 5 -2.88 -4.49 -8.81
N SER A 6 -2.38 -3.75 -7.83
CA SER A 6 -2.05 -4.32 -6.52
C SER A 6 -2.80 -3.57 -5.43
N ILE A 7 -3.25 -4.30 -4.40
CA ILE A 7 -3.86 -3.72 -3.20
C ILE A 7 -3.06 -4.18 -1.98
N THR A 8 -2.51 -3.23 -1.24
CA THR A 8 -1.71 -3.49 -0.05
C THR A 8 -2.52 -3.24 1.21
N PHE A 9 -2.40 -4.15 2.17
CA PHE A 9 -2.98 -4.05 3.50
C PHE A 9 -2.08 -3.17 4.36
N MET A 10 -2.64 -2.10 4.93
CA MET A 10 -1.88 -1.11 5.69
C MET A 10 -2.10 -1.21 7.20
N ASN A 11 -2.94 -2.16 7.63
CA ASN A 11 -3.08 -2.57 9.02
C ASN A 11 -3.76 -3.95 9.16
N GLY A 12 -3.83 -4.42 10.41
CA GLY A 12 -4.56 -5.62 10.77
C GLY A 12 -3.73 -6.90 10.66
N PRO A 13 -4.38 -8.09 10.66
CA PRO A 13 -3.68 -9.38 10.64
C PRO A 13 -2.86 -9.64 9.37
N ARG A 14 -3.13 -8.88 8.30
CA ARG A 14 -2.49 -8.97 6.98
C ARG A 14 -1.62 -7.75 6.68
N ASP A 15 -1.30 -6.94 7.69
CA ASP A 15 -0.50 -5.73 7.51
C ASP A 15 0.79 -5.99 6.73
N GLY A 16 1.03 -5.22 5.67
CA GLY A 16 2.14 -5.38 4.75
C GLY A 16 1.93 -6.41 3.63
N ASP A 17 0.86 -7.21 3.67
CA ASP A 17 0.52 -8.11 2.56
C ASP A 17 0.09 -7.28 1.33
N THR A 18 0.40 -7.78 0.14
CA THR A 18 -0.07 -7.20 -1.13
C THR A 18 -0.76 -8.27 -1.96
N LEU A 19 -1.96 -7.97 -2.45
CA LEU A 19 -2.69 -8.80 -3.40
C LEU A 19 -2.57 -8.20 -4.79
N ALA A 20 -2.11 -9.01 -5.74
CA ALA A 20 -1.91 -8.68 -7.13
C ALA A 20 -3.04 -9.24 -7.99
N PHE A 21 -3.56 -8.44 -8.91
CA PHE A 21 -4.61 -8.82 -9.85
C PHE A 21 -4.17 -8.43 -11.26
N ASP A 22 -4.11 -9.41 -12.16
CA ASP A 22 -3.82 -9.17 -13.57
C ASP A 22 -5.02 -8.51 -14.25
N ILE A 23 -4.72 -7.52 -15.09
CA ILE A 23 -5.66 -6.86 -15.99
C ILE A 23 -5.39 -7.43 -17.37
N SER A 24 -6.36 -8.19 -17.88
CA SER A 24 -6.32 -8.79 -19.20
C SER A 24 -6.66 -7.77 -20.29
N GLU A 25 -6.44 -8.11 -21.56
CA GLU A 25 -6.85 -7.24 -22.67
C GLU A 25 -8.39 -7.10 -22.75
N GLU A 26 -9.15 -8.09 -22.27
CA GLU A 26 -10.62 -8.05 -22.19
C GLU A 26 -11.10 -7.03 -21.13
N ASP A 27 -10.32 -6.83 -20.06
CA ASP A 27 -10.59 -5.84 -19.01
C ASP A 27 -10.39 -4.37 -19.47
N LEU A 28 -9.95 -4.17 -20.73
CA LEU A 28 -9.91 -2.86 -21.37
C LEU A 28 -11.22 -2.53 -22.10
N GLU A 29 -12.04 -3.55 -22.39
CA GLU A 29 -13.35 -3.39 -23.03
C GLU A 29 -14.49 -3.51 -22.00
N THR A 30 -14.28 -4.27 -20.93
CA THR A 30 -15.17 -4.36 -19.76
C THR A 30 -14.44 -3.96 -18.49
N PRO A 31 -15.02 -3.15 -17.60
CA PRO A 31 -14.32 -2.73 -16.40
C PRO A 31 -14.00 -3.94 -15.51
N LEU A 32 -12.73 -4.06 -15.10
CA LEU A 32 -12.34 -4.96 -14.03
C LEU A 32 -13.06 -4.51 -12.75
N VAL A 33 -13.71 -5.43 -12.05
CA VAL A 33 -14.37 -5.14 -10.76
C VAL A 33 -13.93 -6.17 -9.74
N LEU A 34 -13.21 -5.70 -8.72
CA LEU A 34 -12.79 -6.48 -7.58
C LEU A 34 -13.72 -6.20 -6.39
N THR A 35 -14.09 -7.25 -5.68
CA THR A 35 -14.99 -7.18 -4.54
C THR A 35 -14.23 -7.22 -3.21
N ILE A 36 -14.55 -6.29 -2.32
CA ILE A 36 -14.02 -6.26 -0.96
C ILE A 36 -15.16 -6.46 0.03
N GLY A 37 -15.02 -7.45 0.90
CA GLY A 37 -16.08 -7.81 1.81
C GLY A 37 -15.67 -8.85 2.84
N ARG A 38 -16.59 -9.15 3.75
CA ARG A 38 -16.39 -10.14 4.82
C ARG A 38 -16.72 -11.57 4.37
N ARG A 39 -17.39 -11.75 3.23
CA ARG A 39 -17.70 -13.08 2.71
C ARG A 39 -16.44 -13.71 2.14
N ASP A 40 -16.34 -15.03 2.26
CA ASP A 40 -15.21 -15.81 1.77
C ASP A 40 -15.15 -15.91 0.23
N ASP A 41 -16.20 -15.49 -0.47
CA ASP A 41 -16.26 -15.40 -1.94
C ASP A 41 -15.92 -14.01 -2.50
N ALA A 42 -15.52 -13.07 -1.66
CA ALA A 42 -14.99 -11.78 -2.11
C ALA A 42 -13.52 -11.91 -2.55
N ASP A 43 -13.12 -11.17 -3.58
CA ASP A 43 -11.75 -11.16 -4.10
C ASP A 43 -10.75 -10.74 -3.01
N ILE A 44 -11.15 -9.76 -2.19
CA ILE A 44 -10.45 -9.34 -0.99
C ILE A 44 -11.33 -9.64 0.21
N CYS A 45 -11.13 -10.83 0.77
CA CYS A 45 -11.83 -11.28 1.96
C CYS A 45 -11.22 -10.69 3.25
N LEU A 46 -12.04 -9.94 3.97
CA LEU A 46 -11.76 -9.34 5.29
C LEU A 46 -12.59 -10.01 6.38
N ASN A 47 -12.65 -11.34 6.41
CA ASN A 47 -13.52 -12.11 7.32
C ASN A 47 -13.26 -11.85 8.83
N TYR A 48 -12.04 -11.41 9.18
CA TYR A 48 -11.65 -11.05 10.54
C TYR A 48 -12.23 -9.71 11.03
N ASP A 49 -12.69 -8.84 10.12
CA ASP A 49 -13.19 -7.52 10.48
C ASP A 49 -14.73 -7.52 10.56
N SER A 50 -15.24 -7.50 11.79
CA SER A 50 -16.69 -7.46 12.04
C SER A 50 -17.38 -6.18 11.54
N GLN A 51 -16.62 -5.10 11.29
CA GLN A 51 -17.14 -3.84 10.77
C GLN A 51 -17.24 -3.81 9.23
N VAL A 52 -16.68 -4.80 8.56
CA VAL A 52 -16.83 -4.96 7.11
C VAL A 52 -18.15 -5.67 6.82
N SER A 53 -18.83 -5.20 5.78
CA SER A 53 -20.09 -5.79 5.31
C SER A 53 -19.78 -7.05 4.51
N ARG A 54 -20.77 -7.92 4.34
CA ARG A 54 -20.62 -9.13 3.52
C ARG A 54 -20.08 -8.82 2.11
N LEU A 55 -20.71 -7.86 1.46
CA LEU A 55 -20.21 -7.11 0.31
C LEU A 55 -20.17 -5.66 0.78
N HIS A 56 -19.02 -4.99 0.68
CA HIS A 56 -18.84 -3.67 1.28
C HIS A 56 -18.52 -2.62 0.22
N VAL A 57 -17.51 -2.88 -0.60
CA VAL A 57 -17.09 -1.95 -1.65
C VAL A 57 -16.59 -2.74 -2.85
N HIS A 58 -16.84 -2.18 -4.04
CA HIS A 58 -16.21 -2.59 -5.27
C HIS A 58 -15.03 -1.66 -5.57
N VAL A 59 -13.91 -2.24 -5.99
CA VAL A 59 -12.80 -1.50 -6.58
C VAL A 59 -12.81 -1.82 -8.06
N GLY A 60 -12.99 -0.82 -8.90
CA GLY A 60 -13.02 -1.02 -10.33
C GLY A 60 -11.93 -0.26 -11.08
N PHE A 61 -11.66 -0.74 -12.29
CA PHE A 61 -10.78 -0.11 -13.26
C PHE A 61 -11.44 -0.19 -14.63
N ASP A 62 -11.61 0.93 -15.31
CA ASP A 62 -12.31 1.01 -16.60
C ASP A 62 -11.36 1.02 -17.82
N GLY A 63 -10.06 0.77 -17.60
CA GLY A 63 -9.03 0.84 -18.62
C GLY A 63 -8.16 2.09 -18.53
N GLU A 64 -8.69 3.17 -17.94
CA GLU A 64 -8.01 4.45 -17.75
C GLU A 64 -7.94 4.84 -16.26
N ASP A 65 -9.08 4.85 -15.57
CA ASP A 65 -9.25 5.36 -14.22
C ASP A 65 -9.71 4.29 -13.22
N PHE A 66 -9.31 4.48 -11.96
CA PHE A 66 -9.79 3.65 -10.86
C PHE A 66 -10.95 4.30 -10.12
N TRP A 67 -11.86 3.47 -9.63
CA TRP A 67 -13.01 3.92 -8.86
C TRP A 67 -13.34 2.98 -7.72
N LEU A 68 -14.00 3.52 -6.70
CA LEU A 68 -14.61 2.80 -5.59
C LEU A 68 -16.13 2.96 -5.66
N GLU A 69 -16.87 1.91 -5.37
CA GLU A 69 -18.33 1.98 -5.20
C GLU A 69 -18.72 1.27 -3.91
N ASP A 70 -19.17 2.04 -2.91
CA ASP A 70 -19.67 1.48 -1.66
C ASP A 70 -21.06 0.86 -1.89
N THR A 71 -21.23 -0.43 -1.60
CA THR A 71 -22.44 -1.18 -1.96
C THR A 71 -23.57 -1.04 -0.92
N GLY A 72 -23.69 0.13 -0.28
CA GLY A 72 -24.61 0.34 0.85
C GLY A 72 -24.09 -0.30 2.13
N SER A 73 -22.80 -0.14 2.39
CA SER A 73 -22.14 -0.75 3.52
C SER A 73 -22.60 -0.14 4.85
N ARG A 74 -22.64 -0.95 5.91
CA ARG A 74 -23.19 -0.51 7.21
C ARG A 74 -22.40 0.64 7.83
N ASN A 75 -21.07 0.60 7.69
CA ASN A 75 -20.17 1.56 8.33
C ASN A 75 -19.59 2.59 7.35
N GLY A 76 -19.80 2.40 6.05
CA GLY A 76 -19.24 3.24 5.00
C GLY A 76 -17.79 2.91 4.65
N THR A 77 -17.45 3.28 3.42
CA THR A 77 -16.09 3.35 2.90
C THR A 77 -15.56 4.79 3.00
N PHE A 78 -14.27 4.95 3.30
CA PHE A 78 -13.64 6.25 3.48
C PHE A 78 -12.37 6.37 2.65
N VAL A 79 -12.11 7.53 2.06
CA VAL A 79 -10.84 7.89 1.42
C VAL A 79 -10.23 9.02 2.24
N GLY A 80 -9.10 8.74 2.89
CA GLY A 80 -8.60 9.59 3.99
C GLY A 80 -9.68 9.79 5.06
N ASP A 81 -10.02 11.04 5.36
CA ASP A 81 -11.06 11.41 6.33
C ASP A 81 -12.47 11.56 5.71
N THR A 82 -12.60 11.42 4.38
CA THR A 82 -13.86 11.65 3.67
C THR A 82 -14.61 10.34 3.46
N ARG A 83 -15.87 10.27 3.89
CA ARG A 83 -16.76 9.14 3.54
C ARG A 83 -17.24 9.31 2.11
N ILE A 84 -17.08 8.27 1.29
CA ILE A 84 -17.55 8.28 -0.10
C ILE A 84 -19.08 8.05 -0.15
N PRO A 85 -19.78 8.54 -1.20
CA PRO A 85 -21.20 8.25 -1.39
C PRO A 85 -21.45 6.74 -1.56
N GLU A 86 -22.62 6.29 -1.12
CA GLU A 86 -23.07 4.90 -1.32
C GLU A 86 -23.74 4.75 -2.69
N ALA A 87 -23.56 3.59 -3.32
CA ALA A 87 -24.09 3.23 -4.63
C ALA A 87 -23.74 4.21 -5.77
N GLU A 88 -22.63 4.93 -5.62
CA GLU A 88 -22.08 5.86 -6.62
C GLU A 88 -20.59 5.57 -6.81
N SER A 89 -20.11 5.70 -8.05
CA SER A 89 -18.70 5.57 -8.38
C SER A 89 -17.93 6.79 -7.87
N TYR A 90 -16.92 6.54 -7.06
CA TYR A 90 -16.01 7.55 -6.52
C TYR A 90 -14.63 7.33 -7.11
N ALA A 91 -14.15 8.28 -7.92
CA ALA A 91 -12.82 8.21 -8.51
C ALA A 91 -11.73 8.20 -7.42
N ILE A 92 -10.74 7.33 -7.58
CA ILE A 92 -9.61 7.21 -6.66
C ILE A 92 -8.31 7.14 -7.45
N GLU A 93 -7.29 7.89 -7.02
CA GLU A 93 -5.99 7.85 -7.66
C GLU A 93 -5.14 6.69 -7.11
N PRO A 94 -4.29 6.06 -7.94
CA PRO A 94 -3.29 5.13 -7.43
C PRO A 94 -2.37 5.78 -6.38
N GLY A 95 -1.93 4.97 -5.41
CA GLY A 95 -1.22 5.40 -4.21
C GLY A 95 -2.15 5.85 -3.07
N THR A 96 -3.45 6.01 -3.33
CA THR A 96 -4.40 6.52 -2.32
C THR A 96 -4.79 5.46 -1.30
N LEU A 97 -4.89 5.90 -0.04
CA LEU A 97 -5.39 5.11 1.08
C LEU A 97 -6.89 5.22 1.21
N PHE A 98 -7.55 4.08 1.33
CA PHE A 98 -8.97 3.99 1.65
C PHE A 98 -9.21 3.01 2.79
N ARG A 99 -10.28 3.22 3.54
CA ARG A 99 -10.65 2.42 4.71
C ARG A 99 -11.99 1.74 4.48
N VAL A 100 -12.00 0.44 4.75
CA VAL A 100 -13.17 -0.45 4.71
C VAL A 100 -13.31 -1.05 6.11
N GLY A 101 -14.39 -0.73 6.82
CA GLY A 101 -14.51 -1.12 8.24
C GLY A 101 -13.38 -0.53 9.10
N ARG A 102 -12.51 -1.38 9.66
CA ARG A 102 -11.28 -1.00 10.41
C ARG A 102 -10.01 -1.15 9.59
N THR A 103 -10.11 -1.72 8.40
CA THR A 103 -8.96 -2.08 7.58
C THR A 103 -8.62 -0.93 6.63
N TRP A 104 -7.38 -0.47 6.69
CA TRP A 104 -6.80 0.48 5.74
C TRP A 104 -6.15 -0.31 4.61
N LEU A 105 -6.48 0.07 3.39
CA LEU A 105 -5.98 -0.50 2.16
C LEU A 105 -5.38 0.60 1.30
N ARG A 106 -4.34 0.28 0.55
CA ARG A 106 -3.77 1.17 -0.46
C ARG A 106 -4.01 0.56 -1.84
N LEU A 107 -4.53 1.36 -2.75
CA LEU A 107 -4.54 1.02 -4.16
C LEU A 107 -3.16 1.35 -4.72
N ASP A 108 -2.36 0.36 -5.07
CA ASP A 108 -1.03 0.60 -5.64
C ASP A 108 -1.12 0.79 -7.16
N PRO A 109 -0.25 1.65 -7.73
CA PRO A 109 -0.22 1.86 -9.17
C PRO A 109 0.07 0.57 -9.92
N LEU A 110 -0.48 0.51 -11.14
CA LEU A 110 -0.02 -0.45 -12.12
C LEU A 110 1.50 -0.31 -12.22
N PRO A 111 2.29 -1.40 -12.15
CA PRO A 111 3.71 -1.32 -12.43
C PRO A 111 3.83 -0.90 -13.89
N SER A 112 3.93 0.41 -14.09
CA SER A 112 3.98 1.07 -15.38
C SER A 112 5.44 1.06 -15.76
N ASP A 113 5.95 -0.10 -16.14
CA ASP A 113 7.34 -0.27 -16.59
C ASP A 113 8.35 0.43 -15.67
N VAL A 114 8.10 0.38 -14.35
CA VAL A 114 9.02 0.97 -13.38
C VAL A 114 10.20 0.02 -13.26
N THR A 115 11.24 0.35 -14.03
CA THR A 115 12.63 0.19 -13.60
C THR A 115 12.77 0.87 -12.23
N ALA A 116 12.39 0.17 -11.18
CA ALA A 116 12.69 0.52 -9.80
C ALA A 116 13.52 -0.63 -9.24
N PRO A 117 14.85 -0.48 -9.13
CA PRO A 117 15.67 -1.49 -8.50
C PRO A 117 15.31 -1.50 -7.02
N ALA A 118 14.72 -2.61 -6.56
CA ALA A 118 14.72 -2.96 -5.16
C ALA A 118 16.16 -3.34 -4.76
N GLU A 119 17.05 -2.35 -4.70
CA GLU A 119 18.31 -2.51 -3.97
C GLU A 119 17.93 -2.50 -2.47
N PRO A 120 18.19 -3.58 -1.73
CA PRO A 120 17.97 -3.58 -0.29
C PRO A 120 18.85 -2.50 0.33
N ILE A 121 18.27 -1.66 1.20
CA ILE A 121 19.04 -0.80 2.08
C ILE A 121 19.81 -1.71 3.03
N THR A 122 21.03 -2.10 2.64
CA THR A 122 22.03 -2.60 3.58
C THR A 122 22.57 -1.39 4.31
N ASP A 123 21.96 -1.11 5.46
CA ASP A 123 22.52 -0.21 6.45
C ASP A 123 23.82 -0.85 6.99
N SER A 124 24.93 -0.55 6.31
CA SER A 124 26.27 -0.89 6.76
C SER A 124 27.14 0.35 6.65
N LEU A 125 26.85 1.34 7.49
CA LEU A 125 27.83 2.35 7.88
C LEU A 125 27.35 3.04 9.17
N LEU A 126 27.99 2.73 10.30
CA LEU A 126 28.32 3.65 11.40
C LEU A 126 28.87 2.89 12.62
N GLU A 127 30.17 2.64 12.63
CA GLU A 127 31.02 2.68 13.83
C GLU A 127 32.35 3.27 13.35
N GLN A 128 32.41 4.60 13.27
CA GLN A 128 32.98 5.50 14.30
C GLN A 128 34.49 5.35 14.36
N ASP A 129 35.20 6.25 13.66
CA ASP A 129 35.72 7.53 14.18
C ASP A 129 37.10 7.32 14.81
N GLY A 130 38.08 7.99 14.22
CA GLY A 130 39.48 7.83 14.54
C GLY A 130 39.80 8.37 15.92
N ILE A 131 40.50 7.55 16.70
CA ILE A 131 41.33 8.02 17.80
C ILE A 131 42.75 7.59 17.47
N ASP A 132 43.44 8.43 16.68
CA ASP A 132 44.90 8.45 16.66
C ASP A 132 45.33 9.34 17.83
N HIS A 133 45.55 8.72 18.99
CA HIS A 133 46.33 9.34 20.07
C HIS A 133 47.78 8.89 19.87
N HIS A 134 48.49 9.62 19.00
CA HIS A 134 49.94 9.64 19.00
C HIS A 134 50.39 10.44 20.23
N GLU A 135 50.65 9.76 21.35
CA GLU A 135 51.41 10.34 22.46
C GLU A 135 52.89 10.44 22.02
N ASP A 136 53.23 11.54 21.36
CA ASP A 136 54.62 12.00 21.28
C ASP A 136 55.05 12.46 22.68
N TYR A 137 55.60 11.53 23.47
CA TYR A 137 56.56 11.89 24.50
C TYR A 137 57.87 12.21 23.80
N ASP A 138 58.15 13.49 23.57
CA ASP A 138 59.53 13.94 23.50
C ASP A 138 59.76 15.26 24.23
N ASP A 139 60.77 15.17 25.08
CA ASP A 139 61.62 16.13 25.77
C ASP A 139 61.21 17.62 25.84
N ASN A 140 61.03 18.08 27.07
CA ASN A 140 61.42 19.45 27.41
C ASN A 140 61.88 19.53 28.87
N THR A 141 63.11 19.06 29.11
CA THR A 141 63.90 19.45 30.29
C THR A 141 64.61 20.78 30.01
N PRO A 142 64.16 21.93 30.55
CA PRO A 142 64.97 23.13 30.53
C PRO A 142 66.07 23.08 31.62
N PRO A 143 67.25 23.68 31.36
CA PRO A 143 68.41 23.59 32.24
C PRO A 143 68.33 24.62 33.38
N GLU A 144 68.81 24.25 34.57
CA GLU A 144 69.90 24.89 35.35
C GLU A 144 70.09 24.17 36.70
#